data_AF-A0A536DZQ0-F1
#
_entry.id   AF-A0A536DZQ0-F1
#
_cell.length_a   1.000
_cell.length_b   1.000
_cell.length_c   1.000
_cell.angle_alpha   90.00
_cell.angle_beta   90.00
_cell.angle_gamma   90.00
#
_symmetry.space_group_name_H-M   'P 1'
#
loop_
_entity.id
_entity.type
_entity.pdbx_description
1 polymer ?
#
loop_
_entity_poly.entity_id
_entity_poly.type
_entity_poly.pdbx_seq_one_letter_code
_entity_poly.pdbx_strand_id
1 'polypeptide(L)' 'MTKELATQRVEVTFVGPPPARQIARAIGVTEVEVDGHRVCCLVWGSFQPFLEALHGYEVTSLTSTPALSIGEE' A
#
# COMPACT_ATOMS: atom_id res chain seq x y z
N MET A 1 9.13 3.72 -22.55
CA MET A 1 9.80 3.25 -21.33
C MET A 1 8.80 3.28 -20.19
N THR A 2 7.79 2.43 -20.28
CA THR A 2 6.81 2.19 -19.21
C THR A 2 7.55 1.45 -18.12
N LYS A 3 7.89 2.17 -17.05
CA LYS A 3 8.59 1.59 -15.91
C LYS A 3 7.73 0.45 -15.36
N GLU A 4 8.14 -0.79 -15.62
CA GLU A 4 7.72 -2.00 -14.91
C GLU A 4 8.25 -1.91 -13.47
N LEU A 5 7.78 -0.91 -12.73
CA LEU A 5 8.12 -0.74 -11.32
C LEU A 5 7.46 -1.89 -10.59
N ALA A 6 8.30 -2.79 -10.08
CA ALA A 6 7.91 -3.88 -9.20
C ALA A 6 6.85 -3.39 -8.21
N THR A 7 5.60 -3.72 -8.51
CA THR A 7 4.47 -3.27 -7.72
C THR A 7 4.38 -4.19 -6.52
N GLN A 8 4.15 -3.65 -5.34
CA GLN A 8 4.02 -4.41 -4.12
C GLN A 8 2.59 -4.25 -3.62
N ARG A 9 1.88 -5.37 -3.49
CA ARG A 9 0.59 -5.37 -2.83
C ARG A 9 0.82 -5.37 -1.33
N VAL A 10 0.46 -4.27 -0.71
CA VAL A 10 0.60 -4.03 0.72
C VAL A 10 -0.76 -4.08 1.35
N GLU A 11 -0.82 -4.89 2.39
CA GLU A 11 -2.01 -5.11 3.16
C GLU A 11 -1.73 -4.75 4.60
N VAL A 12 -2.55 -3.87 5.15
CA VAL A 12 -2.37 -3.31 6.47
C VAL A 12 -3.65 -3.42 7.26
N THR A 13 -3.58 -4.03 8.43
CA THR A 13 -4.67 -4.07 9.38
C THR A 13 -4.39 -3.07 10.51
N PHE A 14 -5.41 -2.31 10.87
CA PHE A 14 -5.34 -1.26 11.89
C PHE A 14 -6.14 -1.66 13.12
N VAL A 15 -5.77 -1.12 14.28
CA VAL A 15 -6.59 -1.24 15.51
C VAL A 15 -7.88 -0.44 15.38
N GLY A 16 -7.81 0.70 14.69
CA GLY A 16 -8.90 1.68 14.57
C GLY A 16 -9.37 1.88 13.12
N PRO A 17 -10.12 2.96 12.86
CA PRO A 17 -10.52 3.31 11.50
C PRO A 17 -9.28 3.61 10.64
N PRO A 18 -9.12 2.95 9.48
CA PRO A 18 -7.91 3.08 8.69
C PRO A 18 -7.82 4.44 7.96
N PRO A 19 -6.60 5.01 7.78
CA PRO A 19 -6.38 6.26 7.07
C PRO A 19 -6.40 6.10 5.54
N ALA A 20 -7.44 5.48 5.00
CA ALA A 20 -7.58 5.18 3.57
C ALA A 20 -7.35 6.41 2.68
N ARG A 21 -7.87 7.58 3.10
CA ARG A 21 -7.72 8.83 2.36
C ARG A 21 -6.28 9.36 2.37
N GLN A 22 -5.52 9.15 3.45
CA GLN A 22 -4.10 9.56 3.48
C GLN A 22 -3.27 8.61 2.62
N ILE A 23 -3.53 7.31 2.72
CA ILE A 23 -2.87 6.27 1.91
C ILE A 23 -3.11 6.52 0.42
N ALA A 24 -4.35 6.81 0.00
CA ALA A 24 -4.67 7.13 -1.39
C ALA A 24 -4.05 8.44 -1.90
N ARG A 25 -3.58 9.31 -1.01
CA ARG A 25 -2.86 10.55 -1.36
C ARG A 25 -1.34 10.38 -1.34
N ALA A 26 -0.84 9.26 -0.85
CA ALA A 26 0.59 8.98 -0.83
C ALA A 26 1.10 8.79 -2.26
N ILE A 27 2.26 9.39 -2.54
CA ILE A 27 2.92 9.25 -3.83
C ILE A 27 3.37 7.79 -3.98
N GLY A 28 3.12 7.18 -5.14
CA GLY A 28 3.48 5.79 -5.35
C GLY A 28 2.42 4.80 -4.86
N VAL A 29 1.25 5.25 -4.40
CA VAL A 29 0.18 4.35 -3.93
C VAL A 29 -1.02 4.42 -4.86
N THR A 30 -1.55 3.26 -5.23
CA THR A 30 -2.66 3.06 -6.16
C THR A 30 -3.54 1.91 -5.68
N GLU A 31 -4.75 1.77 -6.25
CA GLU A 31 -5.67 0.67 -5.93
C GLU A 31 -5.90 0.47 -4.42
N VAL A 32 -6.25 1.55 -3.73
CA VAL A 32 -6.53 1.52 -2.28
C VAL A 32 -7.95 1.01 -2.04
N GLU A 33 -8.04 -0.20 -1.51
CA GLU A 33 -9.26 -0.86 -1.09
C GLU A 33 -9.31 -0.90 0.45
N VAL A 34 -10.50 -0.71 1.02
CA VAL A 34 -10.71 -0.69 2.47
C VAL A 34 -11.79 -1.70 2.83
N ASP A 35 -11.44 -2.65 3.68
CA ASP A 35 -12.34 -3.65 4.21
C ASP A 35 -12.38 -3.52 5.75
N GLY A 36 -13.30 -2.68 6.24
CA GLY A 36 -13.44 -2.37 7.67
C GLY A 36 -12.17 -1.76 8.27
N HIS A 37 -11.38 -2.58 8.95
CA HIS A 37 -10.12 -2.20 9.60
C HIS A 37 -8.87 -2.60 8.80
N ARG A 38 -9.04 -3.18 7.62
CA ARG A 38 -7.97 -3.61 6.73
C ARG A 38 -7.94 -2.72 5.50
N VAL A 39 -6.73 -2.38 5.05
CA VAL A 39 -6.48 -1.65 3.81
C VAL A 39 -5.58 -2.49 2.94
N CYS A 40 -5.99 -2.69 1.69
CA CYS A 40 -5.17 -3.25 0.65
C CYS A 40 -4.80 -2.12 -0.32
N CYS A 41 -3.54 -2.03 -0.70
CA CYS A 41 -3.09 -1.03 -1.66
C CYS A 41 -1.91 -1.55 -2.47
N LEU A 42 -1.75 -1.01 -3.66
CA LEU A 42 -0.58 -1.24 -4.49
C LEU A 42 0.40 -0.09 -4.29
N VAL A 43 1.62 -0.42 -3.92
CA VAL A 43 2.72 0.52 -3.76
C VAL A 43 3.74 0.27 -4.85
N TRP A 44 4.08 1.32 -5.60
CA TRP A 44 5.10 1.30 -6.64
C TRP A 44 6.24 2.26 -6.28
N GLY A 45 7.47 1.79 -6.44
CA GLY A 45 8.66 2.55 -6.07
C GLY A 45 8.93 2.51 -4.56
N SER A 46 8.98 3.68 -3.91
CA SER A 46 9.40 3.81 -2.51
C SER A 46 8.24 3.71 -1.53
N PHE A 47 8.42 2.96 -0.44
CA PHE A 47 7.45 2.84 0.66
C PHE A 47 7.44 4.02 1.63
N GLN A 48 8.40 4.95 1.51
CA GLN A 48 8.53 6.10 2.41
C GLN A 48 7.25 6.95 2.50
N PRO A 49 6.66 7.45 1.38
CA PRO A 49 5.40 8.20 1.42
C PRO A 49 4.22 7.38 1.97
N PHE A 50 4.26 6.06 1.76
CA PHE A 50 3.25 5.16 2.31
C PHE A 50 3.35 5.06 3.84
N LEU A 51 4.55 4.87 4.39
CA LEU A 51 4.78 4.84 5.83
C LEU A 51 4.45 6.18 6.50
N GLU A 52 4.73 7.30 5.83
CA GLU A 52 4.31 8.62 6.32
C GLU A 52 2.79 8.77 6.37
N ALA A 53 2.04 8.17 5.44
CA ALA A 53 0.59 8.15 5.49
C ALA A 53 0.03 7.24 6.61
N LEU A 54 0.81 6.28 7.09
CA LEU A 54 0.47 5.45 8.26
C LEU A 54 0.85 6.13 9.58
N HIS A 55 1.67 7.18 9.53
CA HIS A 55 2.18 7.84 10.74
C HIS A 55 1.03 8.42 11.58
N GLY A 56 1.01 8.02 12.86
CA GLY A 56 -0.07 8.38 13.79
C GLY A 56 -1.22 7.39 13.87
N TYR A 57 -1.18 6.29 13.09
CA TYR A 57 -2.14 5.19 13.16
C TYR A 57 -1.47 3.92 13.67
N GLU A 58 -2.17 3.19 14.53
CA GLU A 58 -1.68 1.94 15.07
C GLU A 58 -2.00 0.77 14.13
N VAL A 59 -0.94 0.16 13.61
CA VAL A 59 -0.99 -0.98 12.68
C VAL A 59 -0.80 -2.27 13.46
N THR A 60 -1.72 -3.22 13.33
CA THR A 60 -1.65 -4.54 13.97
C THR A 60 -0.97 -5.58 13.09
N SER A 61 -1.10 -5.46 11.77
CA SER A 61 -0.51 -6.37 10.81
C SER A 61 -0.15 -5.62 9.54
N LEU A 62 1.05 -5.87 9.01
CA LEU A 62 1.50 -5.33 7.74
C LEU A 62 2.12 -6.46 6.93
N THR A 63 1.52 -6.75 5.78
CA THR A 63 1.99 -7.78 4.85
C THR A 63 2.28 -7.13 3.51
N SER A 64 3.52 -7.28 3.03
CA SER A 64 3.91 -6.86 1.68
C SER A 64 4.13 -8.10 0.83
N THR A 65 3.36 -8.21 -0.24
CA THR A 65 3.53 -9.26 -1.25
C THR A 65 3.95 -8.63 -2.56
N PRO A 66 4.92 -9.20 -3.27
CA PRO A 66 5.20 -8.76 -4.62
C PRO A 66 3.95 -8.99 -5.46
N ALA A 67 3.38 -7.92 -6.00
CA ALA A 67 2.42 -8.06 -7.08
C ALA A 67 3.26 -8.48 -8.28
N LEU A 68 3.29 -9.78 -8.56
CA LEU A 68 4.03 -10.35 -9.68
C LEU A 68 3.70 -9.54 -10.94
N SER A 69 4.62 -8.68 -11.36
CA SER A 69 4.69 -8.32 -12.76
C SER A 69 5.13 -9.60 -13.43
N ILE A 70 4.20 -10.25 -14.13
CA ILE A 70 4.53 -11.31 -15.08
C ILE A 70 5.38 -10.62 -16.14
N GLY A 71 6.68 -10.54 -15.89
CA GLY A 71 7.68 -10.37 -16.95
C GLY A 71 7.85 -11.74 -17.58
N GLU A 72 6.93 -12.11 -18.45
CA GLU A 72 7.27 -13.03 -19.53
C GLU A 72 8.09 -12.20 -20.54
N GLU A 73 9.39 -12.49 -20.62
CA GLU A 73 10.15 -12.81 -21.84
C GLU A 73 11.66 -12.92 -21.56
#